data_AF-A0A937UP91-F1
#
_entry.id   AF-A0A937UP91-F1
#
_cell.length_a   1.000
_cell.length_b   1.000
_cell.length_c   1.000
_cell.angle_alpha   90.00
_cell.angle_beta   90.00
_cell.angle_gamma   90.00
#
_symmetry.space_group_name_H-M   'P 1'
#
loop_
_entity.id
_entity.type
_entity.pdbx_description
1 polymer ?
#
loop_
_entity_poly.entity_id
_entity_poly.type
_entity_poly.pdbx_seq_one_letter_code
_entity_poly.pdbx_strand_id
1 'polypeptide(L)'
;MRWSRLRRSERIALAAVAALAVLVGAGLVTLVVLDYGNPQWHRWIYRWQAVGERNRAEEARPADFTGVWTRWSRGGDRTDTPYIDGKRHGRETWWLPSGQKCMELDYEDGMPHGHFRTWYREGQRRAVGYYERGKEHGASTLWYPTGQTWESSTYDHGVRHGRHREWNTQGKLIADGTYRHGKRWAGTFLVADPDLDWAVAHYADGVETRREKLAQENDRFSLPR
;
A
#
# COMPACT_ATOMS: atom_id res chain seq x y z
N MET A 1 -22.56 49.43 -27.77
CA MET A 1 -22.52 47.96 -27.84
C MET A 1 -21.47 47.47 -26.83
N ARG A 2 -21.87 47.09 -25.62
CA ARG A 2 -22.29 45.76 -25.13
C ARG A 2 -21.10 44.87 -24.72
N TRP A 3 -21.05 44.61 -23.42
CA TRP A 3 -20.24 43.63 -22.71
C TRP A 3 -20.51 42.17 -23.16
N SER A 4 -19.46 41.32 -23.16
CA SER A 4 -19.52 39.92 -22.65
C SER A 4 -18.12 39.28 -22.66
N ARG A 5 -17.48 39.14 -21.49
CA ARG A 5 -17.33 37.88 -20.73
C ARG A 5 -16.40 36.84 -21.38
N LEU A 6 -15.12 36.90 -21.04
CA LEU A 6 -14.31 35.68 -20.87
C LEU A 6 -14.28 35.33 -19.38
N ARG A 7 -14.41 34.03 -19.05
CA ARG A 7 -14.65 33.53 -17.69
C ARG A 7 -13.35 33.56 -16.87
N ARG A 8 -13.50 33.75 -15.56
CA ARG A 8 -12.42 33.81 -14.54
C ARG A 8 -11.55 32.54 -14.46
N SER A 9 -11.85 31.50 -15.23
CA SER A 9 -11.19 30.19 -15.23
C SER A 9 -10.03 30.05 -16.24
N GLU A 10 -9.75 31.06 -17.07
CA GLU A 10 -8.67 31.02 -18.07
C GLU A 10 -7.39 31.76 -17.64
N ARG A 11 -7.32 32.23 -16.38
CA ARG A 11 -6.09 32.73 -15.76
C ARG A 11 -5.43 31.61 -14.95
N ILE A 12 -4.96 30.56 -15.63
CA ILE A 12 -4.14 29.52 -15.01
C ILE A 12 -2.68 29.96 -15.09
N ALA A 13 -2.12 30.25 -13.92
CA ALA A 13 -0.70 30.25 -13.56
C ALA A 13 0.32 30.79 -14.59
N LEU A 14 0.58 32.10 -14.55
CA LEU A 14 1.90 32.62 -14.92
C LEU A 14 2.87 32.31 -13.77
N ALA A 15 3.68 31.27 -13.94
CA ALA A 15 4.75 30.92 -13.02
C ALA A 15 5.88 31.97 -13.09
N ALA A 16 6.24 32.57 -11.95
CA ALA A 16 7.48 33.32 -11.82
C ALA A 16 8.60 32.33 -11.48
N VAL A 17 9.50 32.08 -12.44
CA VAL A 17 10.75 31.35 -12.18
C VAL A 17 11.76 32.35 -11.62
N ALA A 18 11.98 32.34 -10.31
CA ALA A 18 13.12 33.04 -9.72
C ALA A 18 14.32 32.07 -9.65
N ALA A 19 15.18 32.12 -10.67
CA ALA A 19 16.47 31.44 -10.62
C ALA A 19 17.48 32.35 -9.92
N LEU A 20 17.92 31.97 -8.71
CA LEU A 20 19.09 32.57 -8.06
C LEU A 20 20.30 31.72 -8.41
N ALA A 21 21.08 32.17 -9.39
CA ALA A 21 22.39 31.59 -9.69
C ALA A 21 23.42 32.20 -8.72
N VAL A 22 24.03 31.36 -7.87
CA VAL A 22 25.21 31.76 -7.08
C VAL A 22 26.42 31.07 -7.70
N LEU A 23 27.35 31.86 -8.25
CA LEU A 23 28.64 31.36 -8.70
C LEU A 23 29.50 31.05 -7.47
N VAL A 24 29.71 29.76 -7.19
CA VAL A 24 30.79 29.28 -6.32
C VAL A 24 31.76 28.50 -7.20
N GLY A 25 33.06 28.74 -7.03
CA GLY A 25 34.12 28.25 -7.90
C GLY A 25 33.96 26.80 -8.37
N ALA A 26 34.13 26.61 -9.68
CA ALA A 26 34.16 25.36 -10.45
C ALA A 26 32.83 24.64 -10.77
N GLY A 27 31.67 25.27 -10.61
CA GLY A 27 30.43 24.73 -11.21
C GLY A 27 29.22 25.65 -11.06
N LEU A 28 28.43 25.81 -12.12
CA LEU A 28 27.15 26.53 -12.05
C LEU A 28 26.17 25.69 -11.21
N VAL A 29 25.85 26.12 -9.99
CA VAL A 29 24.76 25.56 -9.19
C VAL A 29 23.53 26.43 -9.40
N THR A 30 22.61 25.99 -10.25
CA THR A 30 21.32 26.66 -10.41
C THR A 30 20.35 26.10 -9.36
N LEU A 31 20.04 26.89 -8.35
CA LEU A 31 18.97 26.57 -7.41
C LEU A 31 17.64 27.00 -8.06
N VAL A 32 16.84 26.03 -8.52
CA VAL A 32 15.48 26.30 -9.01
C VAL A 32 14.51 26.03 -7.86
N VAL A 33 13.97 27.09 -7.27
CA VAL A 33 12.87 27.01 -6.31
C VAL A 33 11.58 27.22 -7.11
N LEU A 34 10.82 26.15 -7.35
CA LEU A 34 9.49 26.26 -7.95
C LEU A 34 8.47 26.52 -6.83
N ASP A 35 8.08 27.79 -6.69
CA ASP A 35 6.99 28.17 -5.79
C ASP A 35 5.65 27.99 -6.52
N TYR A 36 5.11 26.76 -6.48
CA TYR A 36 3.73 26.53 -6.88
C TYR A 36 2.85 26.98 -5.73
N GLY A 37 2.32 28.20 -5.85
CA GLY A 37 1.45 28.85 -4.86
C GLY A 37 0.36 27.94 -4.32
N ASN A 38 0.63 27.33 -3.18
CA ASN A 38 -0.34 26.73 -2.29
C ASN A 38 0.15 27.00 -0.85
N PRO A 39 -0.62 27.72 -0.02
CA PRO A 39 -0.14 28.28 1.24
C PRO A 39 0.05 27.27 2.39
N GLN A 40 0.07 25.96 2.11
CA GLN A 40 0.32 24.90 3.10
C GLN A 40 1.56 24.02 2.82
N TRP A 41 2.44 24.40 1.89
CA TRP A 41 3.57 23.53 1.51
C TRP A 41 4.89 23.99 2.10
N HIS A 42 5.50 23.11 2.89
CA HIS A 42 6.90 23.21 3.26
C HIS A 42 7.77 22.98 2.01
N ARG A 43 8.32 24.08 1.49
CA ARG A 43 9.63 24.27 0.84
C ARG A 43 10.24 23.03 0.14
N TRP A 44 10.12 22.96 -1.18
CA TRP A 44 10.91 22.06 -2.02
C TRP A 44 12.39 22.43 -1.96
N ILE A 45 13.28 21.46 -1.68
CA ILE A 45 14.73 21.61 -1.91
C ILE A 45 15.11 20.66 -3.04
N TYR A 46 15.25 21.20 -4.26
CA TYR A 46 15.94 20.51 -5.33
C TYR A 46 17.43 20.85 -5.22
N ARG A 47 18.28 19.85 -4.90
CA ARG A 47 19.74 20.04 -4.95
C ARG A 47 20.23 19.73 -6.36
N TRP A 48 20.78 20.73 -7.03
CA TRP A 48 21.40 20.58 -8.35
C TRP A 48 22.92 20.43 -8.17
N GLN A 49 23.49 19.31 -8.60
CA GLN A 49 24.94 19.17 -8.73
C GLN A 49 25.26 18.73 -10.16
N ALA A 50 25.89 19.61 -10.95
CA ALA A 50 26.46 19.24 -12.23
C ALA A 50 27.74 18.45 -11.99
N VAL A 51 27.69 17.13 -12.18
CA VAL A 51 28.88 16.27 -12.27
C VAL A 51 28.72 15.34 -13.47
N GLY A 52 29.31 15.72 -14.61
CA GLY A 52 29.34 14.89 -15.82
C GLY A 52 27.96 14.62 -16.46
N GLU A 53 27.94 13.98 -17.63
CA GLU A 53 26.80 13.80 -18.55
C GLU A 53 25.61 12.94 -18.03
N ARG A 54 25.33 12.93 -16.72
CA ARG A 54 24.14 12.29 -16.15
C ARG A 54 23.45 13.24 -15.17
N ASN A 55 22.49 14.00 -15.69
CA ASN A 55 21.56 14.77 -14.89
C ASN A 55 20.66 13.81 -14.09
N ARG A 56 20.88 13.70 -12.77
CA ARG A 56 19.94 13.02 -11.86
C ARG A 56 19.48 14.00 -10.79
N ALA A 57 18.25 14.48 -10.91
CA ALA A 57 17.59 15.16 -9.82
C ALA A 57 17.28 14.10 -8.74
N GLU A 58 17.92 14.21 -7.57
CA GLU A 58 17.56 13.40 -6.41
C GLU A 58 16.57 14.19 -5.56
N GLU A 59 15.34 13.68 -5.45
CA GLU A 59 14.35 14.17 -4.48
C GLU A 59 14.89 13.88 -3.08
N ALA A 60 15.53 14.86 -2.44
CA ALA A 60 16.09 14.71 -1.11
C ALA A 60 15.18 15.40 -0.07
N ARG A 61 14.59 14.59 0.80
CA ARG A 61 13.90 15.06 2.01
C ARG A 61 14.94 15.28 3.12
N PRO A 62 14.94 16.41 3.84
CA PRO A 62 15.82 16.61 4.99
C PRO A 62 15.71 15.46 6.01
N ALA A 63 16.82 15.13 6.65
CA ALA A 63 16.88 14.00 7.59
C ALA A 63 15.98 14.18 8.82
N ASP A 64 15.66 15.43 9.16
CA ASP A 64 14.84 15.86 10.30
C ASP A 64 13.45 16.35 9.86
N PHE A 65 13.03 16.06 8.63
CA PHE A 65 11.77 16.58 8.09
C PHE A 65 10.56 16.12 8.92
N THR A 66 9.71 17.09 9.26
CA THR A 66 8.39 16.93 9.87
C THR A 66 7.33 17.51 8.93
N GLY A 67 6.31 16.72 8.60
CA GLY A 67 5.27 17.08 7.65
C GLY A 67 4.89 15.91 6.72
N VAL A 68 4.08 16.18 5.70
CA VAL A 68 3.71 15.18 4.69
C VAL A 68 4.64 15.31 3.49
N TRP A 69 5.30 14.22 3.13
CA TRP A 69 6.10 14.11 1.92
C TRP A 69 5.29 13.41 0.83
N THR A 70 5.10 14.08 -0.30
CA THR A 70 4.41 13.51 -1.46
C THR A 70 5.43 13.09 -2.51
N ARG A 71 5.35 11.83 -2.96
CA ARG A 71 6.17 11.28 -4.03
C ARG A 71 5.29 10.85 -5.20
N TRP A 72 5.72 11.17 -6.42
CA TRP A 72 5.06 10.74 -7.65
C TRP A 72 5.94 9.73 -8.40
N SER A 73 5.32 8.70 -8.99
CA SER A 73 5.97 7.76 -9.89
C SER A 73 5.95 8.29 -11.33
N ARG A 74 6.82 7.77 -12.21
CA ARG A 74 6.73 8.07 -13.66
C ARG A 74 5.40 7.62 -14.28
N GLY A 75 4.74 6.63 -13.67
CA GLY A 75 3.43 6.13 -14.10
C GLY A 75 2.26 6.98 -13.61
N GLY A 76 2.50 8.00 -12.79
CA GLY A 76 1.48 8.89 -12.23
C GLY A 76 0.92 8.43 -10.88
N ASP A 77 1.38 7.29 -10.33
CA ASP A 77 1.02 6.90 -8.96
C ASP A 77 1.59 7.92 -7.97
N ARG A 78 0.90 8.10 -6.84
CA ARG A 78 1.31 9.03 -5.79
C ARG A 78 1.33 8.36 -4.44
N THR A 79 2.30 8.70 -3.61
CA THR A 79 2.31 8.34 -2.18
C THR A 79 2.39 9.61 -1.35
N ASP A 80 1.53 9.73 -0.34
CA ASP A 80 1.59 10.76 0.68
C ASP A 80 2.03 10.10 2.00
N THR A 81 3.21 10.46 2.49
CA THR A 81 3.81 9.84 3.67
C THR A 81 4.05 10.90 4.74
N PRO A 82 3.37 10.85 5.89
CA PRO A 82 3.65 11.77 6.99
C PRO A 82 4.88 11.35 7.79
N TYR A 83 5.63 12.35 8.24
CA TYR A 83 6.88 12.22 8.98
C TYR A 83 6.91 13.14 10.20
N ILE A 84 7.60 12.68 11.23
CA ILE A 84 8.03 13.46 12.40
C ILE A 84 9.53 13.16 12.60
N ASP A 85 10.35 14.21 12.64
CA ASP A 85 11.81 14.16 12.84
C ASP A 85 12.50 13.11 11.96
N GLY A 86 12.16 13.11 10.67
CA GLY A 86 12.76 12.18 9.71
C GLY A 86 12.11 10.81 9.64
N LYS A 87 11.31 10.40 10.62
CA LYS A 87 10.70 9.06 10.72
C LYS A 87 9.25 9.08 10.27
N ARG A 88 8.82 8.04 9.55
CA ARG A 88 7.41 7.90 9.14
C ARG A 88 6.53 7.82 10.39
N HIS A 89 5.50 8.63 10.47
CA HIS A 89 4.62 8.67 11.62
C HIS A 89 3.22 9.13 11.17
N GLY A 90 2.19 8.36 11.51
CA GLY A 90 0.83 8.55 11.00
C GLY A 90 0.55 7.74 9.75
N ARG A 91 -0.52 8.09 9.03
CA ARG A 91 -1.04 7.30 7.92
C ARG A 91 -0.38 7.62 6.59
N GLU A 92 0.39 6.67 6.08
CA GLU A 92 0.85 6.68 4.69
C GLU A 92 -0.30 6.27 3.76
N THR A 93 -0.47 6.97 2.64
CA THR A 93 -1.54 6.74 1.66
C THR A 93 -0.99 6.62 0.25
N TRP A 94 -1.41 5.59 -0.48
CA TRP A 94 -1.04 5.37 -1.88
C TRP A 94 -2.25 5.57 -2.79
N TRP A 95 -1.97 6.22 -3.93
CA TRP A 95 -2.93 6.60 -4.94
C TRP A 95 -2.48 6.11 -6.31
N LEU A 96 -3.43 5.61 -7.09
CA LEU A 96 -3.27 5.27 -8.50
C LEU A 96 -3.22 6.55 -9.36
N PRO A 97 -2.82 6.46 -10.65
CA PRO A 97 -2.75 7.61 -11.54
C PRO A 97 -4.13 8.22 -11.81
N SER A 98 -5.19 7.44 -11.63
CA SER A 98 -6.58 7.90 -11.68
C SER A 98 -6.97 8.83 -10.52
N GLY A 99 -6.12 8.99 -9.50
CA GLY A 99 -6.42 9.69 -8.26
C GLY A 99 -7.18 8.82 -7.24
N GLN A 100 -7.38 7.55 -7.53
CA GLN A 100 -8.05 6.61 -6.63
C GLN A 100 -7.08 5.99 -5.63
N LYS A 101 -7.51 5.93 -4.36
CA LYS A 101 -6.73 5.32 -3.27
C LYS A 101 -6.65 3.80 -3.46
N CYS A 102 -5.44 3.23 -3.31
CA CYS A 102 -5.23 1.78 -3.40
C CYS A 102 -4.65 1.17 -2.12
N MET A 103 -4.04 1.97 -1.23
CA MET A 103 -3.53 1.49 0.05
C MET A 103 -3.46 2.60 1.10
N GLU A 104 -3.61 2.21 2.36
CA GLU A 104 -3.29 2.97 3.57
C GLU A 104 -2.56 2.06 4.55
N LEU A 105 -1.59 2.63 5.26
CA LEU A 105 -0.85 1.94 6.32
C LEU A 105 -0.45 2.97 7.37
N ASP A 106 -0.78 2.67 8.61
CA ASP A 106 -0.40 3.49 9.75
C ASP A 106 1.05 3.17 10.17
N TYR A 107 1.83 4.21 10.48
CA TYR A 107 3.21 4.14 10.96
C TYR A 107 3.36 4.82 12.31
N GLU A 108 4.29 4.31 13.10
CA GLU A 108 4.78 4.93 14.33
C GLU A 108 6.31 4.78 14.37
N ASP A 109 7.01 5.89 14.57
CA ASP A 109 8.47 5.96 14.68
C ASP A 109 9.25 5.22 13.58
N GLY A 110 8.75 5.32 12.35
CA GLY A 110 9.37 4.75 11.15
C GLY A 110 8.94 3.30 10.84
N MET A 111 8.17 2.67 11.73
CA MET A 111 7.72 1.28 11.60
C MET A 111 6.22 1.19 11.36
N PRO A 112 5.73 0.22 10.56
CA PRO A 112 4.31 -0.09 10.47
C PRO A 112 3.72 -0.36 11.86
N HIS A 113 2.74 0.43 12.28
CA HIS A 113 2.06 0.26 13.56
C HIS A 113 0.66 0.85 13.44
N GLY A 114 -0.35 0.04 13.67
CA GLY A 114 -1.74 0.39 13.42
C GLY A 114 -2.30 -0.39 12.25
N HIS A 115 -3.36 0.13 11.64
CA HIS A 115 -4.12 -0.62 10.67
C HIS A 115 -3.59 -0.43 9.25
N PHE A 116 -3.76 -1.46 8.43
CA PHE A 116 -3.62 -1.34 6.97
C PHE A 116 -4.97 -1.54 6.29
N ARG A 117 -5.16 -0.87 5.16
CA ARG A 117 -6.30 -1.09 4.26
C ARG A 117 -5.79 -1.08 2.83
N THR A 118 -6.29 -1.99 2.01
CA THR A 118 -6.04 -1.98 0.57
C THR A 118 -7.35 -2.05 -0.19
N TRP A 119 -7.31 -1.53 -1.42
CA TRP A 119 -8.44 -1.52 -2.33
C TRP A 119 -8.02 -2.08 -3.69
N TYR A 120 -8.98 -2.68 -4.39
CA TYR A 120 -8.87 -2.99 -5.80
C TYR A 120 -8.80 -1.71 -6.62
N ARG A 121 -8.36 -1.81 -7.88
CA ARG A 121 -8.25 -0.64 -8.77
C ARG A 121 -9.59 0.03 -9.00
N GLU A 122 -10.67 -0.73 -8.89
CA GLU A 122 -12.05 -0.29 -9.06
C GLU A 122 -12.64 0.25 -7.75
N GLY A 123 -11.91 0.18 -6.62
CA GLY A 123 -12.23 0.85 -5.35
C GLY A 123 -12.89 0.00 -4.29
N GLN A 124 -13.20 -1.25 -4.59
CA GLN A 124 -13.70 -2.18 -3.60
C GLN A 124 -12.58 -2.53 -2.62
N ARG A 125 -12.96 -2.72 -1.36
CA ARG A 125 -12.03 -3.14 -0.32
C ARG A 125 -11.41 -4.49 -0.68
N ARG A 126 -10.09 -4.60 -0.57
CA ARG A 126 -9.32 -5.81 -0.90
C ARG A 126 -8.82 -6.52 0.34
N ALA A 127 -8.22 -5.78 1.28
CA ALA A 127 -7.75 -6.35 2.53
C ALA A 127 -7.72 -5.32 3.65
N VAL A 128 -7.79 -5.80 4.89
CA VAL A 128 -7.41 -5.04 6.08
C VAL A 128 -6.74 -5.96 7.07
N GLY A 129 -6.00 -5.34 7.97
CA GLY A 129 -5.52 -5.98 9.18
C GLY A 129 -4.84 -4.94 10.05
N TYR A 130 -3.91 -5.40 10.86
CA TYR A 130 -3.20 -4.57 11.81
C TYR A 130 -1.73 -5.00 11.89
N TYR A 131 -0.85 -4.03 12.03
CA TYR A 131 0.57 -4.20 12.29
C TYR A 131 0.88 -3.71 13.69
N GLU A 132 1.68 -4.46 14.43
CA GLU A 132 2.28 -4.06 15.69
C GLU A 132 3.80 -4.12 15.54
N ARG A 133 4.47 -2.98 15.70
CA ARG A 133 5.95 -2.87 15.65
C ARG A 133 6.57 -3.53 14.40
N GLY A 134 5.97 -3.27 13.25
CA GLY A 134 6.41 -3.75 11.94
C GLY A 134 5.97 -5.17 11.58
N LYS A 135 5.18 -5.86 12.41
CA LYS A 135 4.73 -7.23 12.16
C LYS A 135 3.21 -7.33 12.19
N GLU A 136 2.61 -8.12 11.31
CA GLU A 136 1.15 -8.30 11.29
C GLU A 136 0.69 -8.94 12.60
N HIS A 137 -0.36 -8.40 13.20
CA HIS A 137 -0.85 -8.81 14.51
C HIS A 137 -2.38 -8.68 14.56
N GLY A 138 -3.05 -9.65 15.17
CA GLY A 138 -4.50 -9.69 15.25
C GLY A 138 -5.17 -10.20 13.98
N ALA A 139 -6.44 -9.84 13.81
CA ALA A 139 -7.25 -10.33 12.70
C ALA A 139 -6.96 -9.58 11.40
N SER A 140 -6.87 -10.34 10.31
CA SER A 140 -6.72 -9.89 8.94
C SER A 140 -7.85 -10.49 8.10
N THR A 141 -8.41 -9.71 7.19
CA THR A 141 -9.49 -10.15 6.31
C THR A 141 -9.20 -9.68 4.90
N LEU A 142 -9.39 -10.59 3.95
CA LEU A 142 -9.28 -10.35 2.53
C LEU A 142 -10.65 -10.56 1.88
N TRP A 143 -10.94 -9.79 0.85
CA TRP A 143 -12.18 -9.86 0.09
C TRP A 143 -11.89 -10.09 -1.38
N TYR A 144 -12.81 -10.73 -2.07
CA TYR A 144 -12.88 -10.77 -3.52
C TYR A 144 -13.27 -9.40 -4.10
N PRO A 145 -13.02 -9.14 -5.41
CA PRO A 145 -13.52 -7.94 -6.07
C PRO A 145 -15.05 -7.78 -6.01
N THR A 146 -15.77 -8.90 -5.84
CA THR A 146 -17.23 -8.92 -5.63
C THR A 146 -17.66 -8.41 -4.25
N GLY A 147 -16.73 -8.21 -3.32
CA GLY A 147 -16.98 -7.79 -1.94
C GLY A 147 -17.26 -8.95 -0.97
N GLN A 148 -17.32 -10.19 -1.44
CA GLN A 148 -17.42 -11.36 -0.57
C GLN A 148 -16.09 -11.62 0.14
N THR A 149 -16.13 -12.10 1.39
CA THR A 149 -14.91 -12.48 2.12
C THR A 149 -14.24 -13.65 1.41
N TRP A 150 -12.94 -13.52 1.17
CA TRP A 150 -12.11 -14.59 0.64
C TRP A 150 -11.40 -15.33 1.78
N GLU A 151 -10.74 -14.58 2.66
CA GLU A 151 -9.95 -15.14 3.75
C GLU A 151 -10.15 -14.31 5.02
N SER A 152 -10.15 -14.99 6.18
CA SER A 152 -10.01 -14.35 7.48
C SER A 152 -9.02 -15.15 8.32
N SER A 153 -7.94 -14.50 8.72
CA SER A 153 -6.81 -15.11 9.41
C SER A 153 -6.41 -14.30 10.63
N THR A 154 -5.87 -14.95 11.65
CA THR A 154 -5.30 -14.28 12.83
C THR A 154 -3.78 -14.44 12.83
N TYR A 155 -3.08 -13.38 13.18
CA TYR A 155 -1.62 -13.30 13.23
C TYR A 155 -1.14 -12.91 14.62
N ASP A 156 -0.01 -13.47 15.01
CA ASP A 156 0.75 -13.11 16.20
C ASP A 156 2.19 -12.84 15.78
N HIS A 157 2.61 -11.58 15.89
CA HIS A 157 3.97 -11.13 15.54
C HIS A 157 4.45 -11.61 14.16
N GLY A 158 3.60 -11.45 13.14
CA GLY A 158 3.88 -11.78 11.74
C GLY A 158 3.70 -13.25 11.38
N VAL A 159 3.23 -14.08 12.32
CA VAL A 159 3.04 -15.52 12.12
C VAL A 159 1.57 -15.86 12.30
N ARG A 160 0.97 -16.64 11.38
CA ARG A 160 -0.42 -17.11 11.54
C ARG A 160 -0.57 -17.86 12.87
N HIS A 161 -1.51 -17.43 13.69
CA HIS A 161 -1.79 -17.97 15.01
C HIS A 161 -3.25 -17.71 15.38
N GLY A 162 -4.00 -18.76 15.71
CA GLY A 162 -5.43 -18.67 15.98
C GLY A 162 -6.28 -19.03 14.75
N ARG A 163 -7.50 -18.51 14.69
CA ARG A 163 -8.50 -18.94 13.70
C ARG A 163 -8.12 -18.51 12.29
N HIS A 164 -8.43 -19.39 11.34
CA HIS A 164 -8.31 -19.20 9.91
C HIS A 164 -9.52 -19.76 9.19
N ARG A 165 -10.05 -19.01 8.22
CA ARG A 165 -11.14 -19.41 7.34
C ARG A 165 -10.91 -18.93 5.93
N GLU A 166 -11.29 -19.75 4.97
CA GLU A 166 -11.33 -19.41 3.56
C GLU A 166 -12.70 -19.74 2.98
N TRP A 167 -13.18 -18.87 2.10
CA TRP A 167 -14.41 -19.02 1.34
C TRP A 167 -14.12 -18.88 -0.14
N ASN A 168 -14.92 -19.54 -0.98
CA ASN A 168 -14.88 -19.33 -2.42
C ASN A 168 -15.73 -18.10 -2.85
N THR A 169 -15.80 -17.79 -4.15
CA THR A 169 -16.53 -16.62 -4.69
C THR A 169 -18.05 -16.76 -4.67
N GLN A 170 -18.55 -17.92 -4.25
CA GLN A 170 -19.96 -18.15 -3.98
C GLN A 170 -20.28 -18.01 -2.49
N GLY A 171 -19.28 -17.70 -1.65
CA GLY A 171 -19.42 -17.60 -0.20
C GLY A 171 -19.47 -18.94 0.52
N LYS A 172 -19.16 -20.05 -0.16
CA LYS A 172 -19.06 -21.37 0.48
C LYS A 172 -17.74 -21.47 1.23
N LEU A 173 -17.80 -21.88 2.49
CA LEU A 173 -16.64 -22.13 3.33
C LEU A 173 -15.88 -23.37 2.83
N ILE A 174 -14.60 -23.20 2.50
CA ILE A 174 -13.73 -24.25 1.93
C ILE A 174 -12.55 -24.61 2.83
N ALA A 175 -12.26 -23.79 3.85
CA ALA A 175 -11.36 -24.12 4.95
C ALA A 175 -11.86 -23.47 6.25
N ASP A 176 -11.84 -24.20 7.36
CA ASP A 176 -12.05 -23.66 8.72
C ASP A 176 -11.14 -24.40 9.69
N GLY A 177 -10.17 -23.68 10.24
CA GLY A 177 -9.20 -24.28 11.12
C GLY A 177 -8.46 -23.26 11.97
N THR A 178 -7.42 -23.74 12.63
CA THR A 178 -6.57 -22.96 13.50
C THR A 178 -5.10 -23.17 13.15
N TYR A 179 -4.33 -22.09 13.20
CA TYR A 179 -2.89 -22.14 13.15
C TYR A 179 -2.29 -22.01 14.55
N ARG A 180 -1.15 -22.64 14.78
CA ARG A 180 -0.31 -22.43 15.95
C ARG A 180 1.13 -22.26 15.51
N HIS A 181 1.69 -21.07 15.72
CA HIS A 181 3.04 -20.69 15.29
C HIS A 181 3.30 -21.02 13.81
N GLY A 182 2.34 -20.67 12.94
CA GLY A 182 2.45 -20.83 11.50
C GLY A 182 2.15 -22.25 10.98
N LYS A 183 1.92 -23.22 11.88
CA LYS A 183 1.55 -24.59 11.52
C LYS A 183 0.04 -24.78 11.61
N ARG A 184 -0.55 -25.48 10.65
CA ARG A 184 -1.95 -25.94 10.73
C ARG A 184 -2.07 -26.83 11.96
N TRP A 185 -2.99 -26.50 12.87
CA TRP A 185 -3.11 -27.15 14.16
C TRP A 185 -4.35 -28.05 14.21
N ALA A 186 -5.53 -27.49 13.98
CA ALA A 186 -6.78 -28.23 13.98
C ALA A 186 -7.75 -27.69 12.93
N GLY A 187 -8.60 -28.56 12.38
CA GLY A 187 -9.63 -28.21 11.39
C GLY A 187 -9.24 -28.58 9.96
N THR A 188 -9.91 -27.97 9.00
CA THR A 188 -9.76 -28.29 7.57
C THR A 188 -9.04 -27.18 6.83
N PHE A 189 -8.15 -27.56 5.92
CA PHE A 189 -7.37 -26.65 5.09
C PHE A 189 -7.32 -27.12 3.65
N LEU A 190 -7.32 -26.17 2.73
CA LEU A 190 -6.95 -26.45 1.36
C LEU A 190 -5.44 -26.63 1.24
N VAL A 191 -5.04 -27.72 0.61
CA VAL A 191 -3.64 -28.05 0.35
C VAL A 191 -3.46 -28.40 -1.12
N ALA A 192 -2.33 -27.98 -1.68
CA ALA A 192 -1.92 -28.46 -2.99
C ALA A 192 -1.65 -29.96 -2.91
N ASP A 193 -2.14 -30.70 -3.89
CA ASP A 193 -1.99 -32.14 -3.99
C ASP A 193 -1.51 -32.51 -5.41
N PRO A 194 -0.42 -33.27 -5.56
CA PRO A 194 0.13 -33.58 -6.89
C PRO A 194 -0.84 -34.35 -7.80
N ASP A 195 -1.71 -35.17 -7.22
CA ASP A 195 -2.61 -36.07 -7.96
C ASP A 195 -3.99 -35.43 -8.16
N LEU A 196 -4.39 -34.56 -7.24
CA LEU A 196 -5.73 -33.95 -7.21
C LEU A 196 -5.73 -32.45 -7.54
N ASP A 197 -4.56 -31.85 -7.79
CA ASP A 197 -4.27 -30.41 -7.82
C ASP A 197 -4.50 -29.75 -6.44
N TRP A 198 -5.68 -29.99 -5.84
CA TRP A 198 -6.07 -29.54 -4.50
C TRP A 198 -6.84 -30.60 -3.73
N ALA A 199 -6.59 -30.66 -2.43
CA ALA A 199 -7.28 -31.52 -1.49
C ALA A 199 -7.71 -30.75 -0.23
N VAL A 200 -8.71 -31.29 0.46
CA VAL A 200 -9.05 -30.88 1.82
C VAL A 200 -8.29 -31.77 2.79
N ALA A 201 -7.37 -31.18 3.54
CA ALA A 201 -6.62 -31.86 4.59
C ALA A 201 -7.20 -31.51 5.95
N HIS A 202 -7.40 -32.55 6.76
CA HIS A 202 -7.89 -32.48 8.13
C HIS A 202 -6.72 -32.56 9.08
N TYR A 203 -6.68 -31.66 10.05
CA TYR A 203 -5.63 -31.60 11.07
C TYR A 203 -6.22 -31.77 12.47
N ALA A 204 -5.48 -32.46 13.33
CA ALA A 204 -5.69 -32.50 14.77
C ALA A 204 -4.32 -32.43 15.46
N ASP A 205 -4.20 -31.53 16.43
CA ASP A 205 -2.98 -31.30 17.23
C ASP A 205 -1.68 -31.16 16.40
N GLY A 206 -1.78 -30.49 15.25
CA GLY A 206 -0.64 -30.22 14.37
C GLY A 206 -0.32 -31.35 13.40
N VAL A 207 -1.08 -32.45 13.41
CA VAL A 207 -0.88 -33.62 12.56
C VAL A 207 -2.01 -33.71 11.54
N GLU A 208 -1.67 -33.91 10.27
CA GLU A 208 -2.64 -34.22 9.23
C GLU A 208 -3.19 -35.63 9.48
N THR A 209 -4.49 -35.74 9.77
CA THR A 209 -5.15 -37.01 10.10
C THR A 209 -5.81 -37.66 8.89
N ARG A 210 -6.24 -36.85 7.92
CA ARG A 210 -6.93 -37.31 6.72
C ARG A 210 -6.78 -36.30 5.60
N ARG A 211 -6.76 -36.81 4.36
CA ARG A 211 -6.85 -36.02 3.15
C ARG A 211 -7.95 -36.57 2.25
N GLU A 212 -8.69 -35.69 1.60
CA GLU A 212 -9.72 -36.07 0.63
C GLU A 212 -9.78 -35.09 -0.54
N LYS A 213 -10.25 -35.58 -1.70
CA LYS A 213 -10.46 -34.75 -2.88
C LYS A 213 -11.43 -33.62 -2.55
N LEU A 214 -11.13 -32.41 -3.03
CA LEU A 214 -12.06 -31.30 -2.96
C LEU A 214 -13.37 -31.67 -3.67
N ALA A 215 -14.50 -31.53 -2.98
CA ALA A 215 -15.78 -32.08 -3.42
C ALA A 215 -16.23 -31.59 -4.82
N GLN A 216 -15.86 -30.38 -5.23
CA GLN A 216 -16.16 -29.85 -6.57
C GLN A 216 -15.00 -28.98 -7.06
N GLU A 217 -14.50 -29.22 -8.28
CA GLU A 217 -13.43 -28.41 -8.90
C GLU A 217 -13.84 -26.94 -9.07
N ASN A 218 -15.14 -26.66 -9.23
CA ASN A 218 -15.71 -25.31 -9.28
C ASN A 218 -15.60 -24.54 -7.96
N ASP A 219 -15.35 -25.21 -6.82
CA ASP A 219 -15.06 -24.52 -5.57
C ASP A 219 -13.71 -23.77 -5.64
N ARG A 220 -12.83 -24.13 -6.60
CA ARG A 220 -11.50 -23.53 -6.81
C ARG A 220 -11.45 -22.46 -7.90
N PHE A 221 -12.21 -22.57 -8.99
CA PHE A 221 -12.20 -21.57 -10.10
C PHE A 221 -12.59 -20.14 -9.66
N SER A 222 -12.94 -20.01 -8.39
CA SER A 222 -13.18 -18.81 -7.62
C SER A 222 -11.95 -18.15 -6.99
N LEU A 223 -10.82 -18.84 -6.82
CA LEU A 223 -9.65 -18.27 -6.16
C LEU A 223 -8.98 -17.22 -7.08
N PRO A 224 -8.53 -16.07 -6.58
CA PRO A 224 -7.89 -15.06 -7.42
C PRO A 224 -6.60 -15.65 -8.01
N ARG A 225 -6.38 -15.43 -9.30
CA ARG A 225 -5.08 -15.71 -9.94
C ARG A 225 -4.01 -14.76 -9.43
#